data_AF-A0A087TNS6-F1
#
_entry.id   AF-A0A087TNS6-F1
#
_cell.length_a   1.000
_cell.length_b   1.000
_cell.length_c   1.000
_cell.angle_alpha   90.00
_cell.angle_beta   90.00
_cell.angle_gamma   90.00
#
_symmetry.space_group_name_H-M   'P 1'
#
loop_
_entity.id
_entity.type
_entity.pdbx_description
1 polymer ?
#
loop_
_entity_poly.entity_id
_entity_poly.type
_entity_poly.pdbx_seq_one_letter_code
_entity_poly.pdbx_strand_id
1 'polypeptide(L)'
;MHVAFKKYPAVQTEERYYRRVFKKDFPELSFKRPRTDTCHICDKFNAQVKAAPGVAKLSLIGDRELHQRKADRALRLLSVSFLNSQYSSSAVTAVAIDMQQMLFTPTLTHSNMFYSRQLSNYNL
;
A
#
# COMPACT_ATOMS: atom_id res chain seq x y z
N MET A 1 7.46 3.11 -16.90
CA MET A 1 8.15 3.69 -18.08
C MET A 1 7.73 3.07 -19.41
N HIS A 2 7.61 1.75 -19.53
CA HIS A 2 7.36 1.08 -20.83
C HIS A 2 6.07 1.51 -21.59
N VAL A 3 5.03 1.97 -20.87
CA VAL A 3 3.74 2.37 -21.47
C VAL A 3 3.82 3.74 -22.15
N ALA A 4 4.67 4.66 -21.65
CA ALA A 4 4.80 6.00 -22.20
C ALA A 4 5.35 5.99 -23.64
N PHE A 5 6.24 5.03 -23.94
CA PHE A 5 6.84 4.85 -25.27
C PHE A 5 5.88 4.30 -26.33
N LYS A 6 4.70 3.77 -25.95
CA LYS A 6 3.70 3.28 -26.90
C LYS A 6 2.83 4.40 -27.51
N LYS A 7 2.81 5.58 -26.88
CA LYS A 7 1.89 6.68 -27.26
C LYS A 7 2.39 7.52 -28.44
N TYR A 8 3.69 7.49 -28.75
CA TYR A 8 4.31 8.25 -29.85
C TYR A 8 5.37 7.42 -30.58
N PRO A 9 4.97 6.49 -31.48
CA PRO A 9 5.88 5.53 -32.10
C PRO A 9 6.89 6.14 -33.10
N ALA A 10 6.65 7.36 -33.58
CA ALA A 10 7.53 8.06 -34.52
C ALA A 10 8.81 8.62 -33.85
N VAL A 11 8.82 8.75 -32.52
CA VAL A 11 9.96 9.24 -31.77
C VAL A 11 10.75 8.04 -31.25
N GLN A 12 11.78 7.62 -32.00
CA GLN A 12 12.73 6.62 -31.54
C GLN A 12 13.66 7.22 -30.47
N THR A 13 13.13 7.39 -29.27
CA THR A 13 13.93 7.78 -28.10
C THR A 13 14.23 6.55 -27.26
N GLU A 14 15.50 6.21 -27.16
CA GLU A 14 15.98 5.17 -26.27
C GLU A 14 15.83 5.59 -24.80
N GLU A 15 15.64 4.64 -23.90
CA GLU A 15 15.66 4.86 -22.43
C GLU A 15 16.88 5.68 -22.00
N ARG A 16 18.01 5.46 -22.68
CA ARG A 16 19.29 6.17 -22.46
C ARG A 16 19.18 7.68 -22.65
N TYR A 17 18.34 8.17 -23.56
CA TYR A 17 18.12 9.60 -23.77
C TYR A 17 17.44 10.23 -22.55
N TYR A 18 16.32 9.66 -22.10
CA TYR A 18 15.61 10.13 -20.90
C TYR A 18 16.48 10.03 -19.64
N ARG A 19 17.21 8.93 -19.48
CA ARG A 19 18.14 8.77 -18.35
C ARG A 19 19.24 9.84 -18.34
N ARG A 20 19.72 10.27 -19.51
CA ARG A 20 20.72 11.33 -19.64
C ARG A 20 20.14 12.69 -19.25
N VAL A 21 19.00 13.06 -19.82
CA VAL A 21 18.29 14.33 -19.51
C VAL A 21 17.98 14.40 -18.02
N PHE A 22 17.40 13.32 -17.45
CA PHE A 22 17.02 13.29 -16.04
C PHE A 22 18.22 13.45 -15.11
N LYS A 23 19.35 12.79 -15.40
CA LYS A 23 20.56 12.92 -14.59
C LYS A 23 21.30 14.25 -14.75
N LYS A 24 21.21 14.87 -15.93
CA LYS A 24 21.89 16.13 -16.23
C LYS A 24 21.12 17.32 -15.64
N ASP A 25 19.82 17.35 -15.88
CA ASP A 25 18.99 18.53 -15.59
C ASP A 25 18.33 18.42 -14.20
N PHE A 26 18.24 17.21 -13.63
CA PHE A 26 17.68 16.95 -12.29
C PHE A 26 18.60 16.06 -11.43
N PRO A 27 19.85 16.50 -11.16
CA PRO A 27 20.84 15.67 -10.46
C PRO A 27 20.44 15.29 -9.02
N GLU A 28 19.57 16.08 -8.38
CA GLU A 28 19.09 15.84 -7.02
C GLU A 28 17.91 14.87 -6.95
N LEU A 29 17.24 14.62 -8.07
CA LEU A 29 16.11 13.71 -8.13
C LEU A 29 16.60 12.26 -8.30
N SER A 30 16.23 11.41 -7.35
CA SER A 30 16.46 9.97 -7.44
C SER A 30 15.14 9.22 -7.42
N PHE A 31 14.95 8.31 -8.38
CA PHE A 31 13.84 7.37 -8.32
C PHE A 31 14.17 6.31 -7.27
N LYS A 32 13.60 6.49 -6.07
CA LYS A 32 13.61 5.41 -5.06
C LYS A 32 12.78 4.24 -5.59
N ARG A 33 13.13 3.03 -5.16
CA ARG A 33 12.28 1.87 -5.43
C ARG A 33 10.89 2.17 -4.85
N PRO A 34 9.80 1.90 -5.60
CA PRO A 34 8.46 2.01 -5.05
C PRO A 34 8.40 1.19 -3.76
N ARG A 35 8.08 1.86 -2.64
CA ARG A 35 7.80 1.16 -1.39
C ARG A 35 6.34 0.74 -1.49
N THR A 36 6.10 -0.51 -1.85
CA THR A 36 4.77 -1.11 -1.70
C THR A 36 4.62 -1.49 -0.24
N ASP A 37 3.69 -0.85 0.45
CA ASP A 37 3.28 -1.31 1.77
C ASP A 37 2.72 -2.73 1.62
N THR A 38 3.24 -3.65 2.42
CA THR A 38 2.84 -5.04 2.43
C THR A 38 1.91 -5.30 3.60
N CYS A 39 0.92 -6.18 3.41
CA CYS A 39 0.06 -6.60 4.49
C CYS A 39 0.85 -7.49 5.47
N HIS A 40 0.93 -7.08 6.73
CA HIS A 40 1.63 -7.84 7.78
C HIS A 40 1.14 -9.28 7.94
N ILE A 41 -0.15 -9.54 7.68
CA ILE A 41 -0.75 -10.88 7.72
C ILE A 41 -0.23 -11.73 6.54
N CYS A 42 -0.21 -11.16 5.33
CA CYS A 42 0.36 -11.82 4.16
C CYS A 42 1.85 -12.15 4.38
N ASP A 43 2.61 -11.22 4.96
CA ASP A 43 4.02 -11.42 5.26
C ASP A 43 4.22 -12.52 6.29
N LYS A 44 3.39 -12.56 7.34
CA LYS A 44 3.37 -13.63 8.34
C LYS A 44 3.11 -14.99 7.69
N PHE A 45 2.06 -15.13 6.88
CA PHE A 45 1.78 -16.38 6.18
C PHE A 45 2.90 -16.78 5.23
N ASN A 46 3.48 -15.82 4.49
CA ASN A 46 4.62 -16.09 3.60
C ASN A 46 5.83 -16.61 4.36
N ALA A 47 6.14 -16.05 5.54
CA ALA A 47 7.22 -16.55 6.38
C ALA A 47 6.92 -17.97 6.90
N GLN A 48 5.70 -18.22 7.37
CA GLN A 48 5.28 -19.53 7.86
C GLN A 48 5.30 -20.60 6.76
N VAL A 49 4.81 -20.30 5.55
CA VAL A 49 4.84 -21.21 4.40
C VAL A 49 6.26 -21.56 3.96
N LYS A 50 7.21 -20.63 4.10
CA LYS A 50 8.63 -20.89 3.82
C LYS A 50 9.26 -21.81 4.87
N ALA A 51 8.85 -21.70 6.12
CA ALA A 51 9.40 -22.47 7.23
C ALA A 51 8.74 -23.86 7.41
N ALA A 52 7.48 -24.03 6.99
CA ALA A 52 6.72 -25.26 7.24
C ALA A 52 7.04 -26.40 6.24
N PRO A 53 7.32 -27.62 6.71
CA PRO A 53 7.39 -28.81 5.87
C PRO A 53 6.01 -29.51 5.73
N GLY A 54 5.83 -30.22 4.61
CA GLY A 54 4.73 -31.20 4.44
C GLY A 54 3.31 -30.61 4.47
N VAL A 55 2.40 -31.31 5.13
CA VAL A 55 0.93 -31.07 5.11
C VAL A 55 0.53 -29.73 5.74
N ALA A 56 1.26 -29.28 6.75
CA ALA A 56 1.03 -27.98 7.40
C ALA A 56 1.27 -26.80 6.46
N LYS A 57 2.07 -26.99 5.40
CA LYS A 57 2.28 -25.97 4.37
C LYS A 57 1.02 -25.72 3.53
N LEU A 58 0.26 -26.78 3.25
CA LEU A 58 -0.95 -26.68 2.42
C LEU A 58 -2.05 -25.90 3.13
N SER A 59 -2.25 -26.12 4.43
CA SER A 59 -3.22 -25.35 5.23
C SER A 59 -2.84 -23.86 5.27
N LEU A 60 -1.58 -23.54 5.51
CA LEU A 60 -1.10 -22.15 5.52
C LEU A 60 -1.25 -21.44 4.17
N ILE A 61 -1.08 -22.16 3.06
CA ILE A 61 -1.35 -21.63 1.72
C ILE A 61 -2.85 -21.35 1.55
N GLY A 62 -3.71 -22.27 2.00
CA GLY A 62 -5.16 -22.10 1.98
C GLY A 62 -5.62 -20.91 2.82
N ASP A 63 -5.06 -20.72 4.02
CA ASP A 63 -5.37 -19.58 4.89
C ASP A 63 -4.95 -18.25 4.26
N ARG A 64 -3.77 -18.23 3.63
CA ARG A 64 -3.28 -17.05 2.89
C ARG A 64 -4.21 -16.71 1.73
N GLU A 65 -4.64 -17.71 0.97
CA GLU A 65 -5.56 -17.52 -0.15
C GLU A 65 -6.93 -17.02 0.33
N LEU A 66 -7.46 -17.60 1.41
CA LEU A 66 -8.71 -17.14 2.02
C LEU A 66 -8.61 -15.69 2.47
N HIS A 67 -7.50 -15.27 3.08
CA HIS A 67 -7.26 -13.88 3.46
C HIS A 67 -7.29 -12.95 2.24
N GLN A 68 -6.62 -13.30 1.14
CA GLN A 68 -6.64 -12.53 -0.09
C GLN A 68 -8.05 -12.42 -0.69
N ARG A 69 -8.78 -13.54 -0.79
CA ARG A 69 -10.16 -13.57 -1.29
C ARG A 69 -11.10 -12.69 -0.44
N LYS A 70 -10.90 -12.64 0.88
CA LYS A 70 -11.67 -11.76 1.77
C LYS A 70 -11.37 -10.28 1.50
N ALA A 71 -10.09 -9.93 1.32
CA ALA A 71 -9.70 -8.56 0.99
C ALA A 71 -10.28 -8.11 -0.36
N ASP A 72 -10.18 -8.94 -1.40
CA ASP A 72 -10.76 -8.66 -2.72
C ASP A 72 -12.27 -8.50 -2.66
N ARG A 73 -12.95 -9.38 -1.90
CA ARG A 73 -14.40 -9.29 -1.69
C ARG A 73 -14.77 -7.99 -0.97
N ALA A 74 -14.03 -7.59 0.05
CA ALA A 74 -14.28 -6.34 0.77
C ALA A 74 -14.16 -5.12 -0.16
N LEU A 75 -13.13 -5.08 -1.01
CA LEU A 75 -12.94 -3.98 -1.97
C LEU A 75 -14.06 -3.92 -3.02
N ARG A 76 -14.52 -5.09 -3.51
CA ARG A 76 -15.66 -5.18 -4.42
C ARG A 76 -16.94 -4.69 -3.75
N LEU A 77 -17.20 -5.14 -2.52
CA LEU A 77 -18.37 -4.71 -1.75
C LEU A 77 -18.33 -3.20 -1.50
N LEU A 78 -17.19 -2.64 -1.11
CA LEU A 78 -17.01 -1.20 -0.95
C LEU A 78 -17.40 -0.44 -2.23
N SER A 79 -16.90 -0.90 -3.39
CA SER A 79 -17.18 -0.27 -4.68
C SER A 79 -18.67 -0.34 -5.03
N VAL A 80 -19.31 -1.49 -4.81
CA VAL A 80 -20.75 -1.68 -5.06
C VAL A 80 -21.59 -0.83 -4.09
N SER A 81 -21.25 -0.83 -2.79
CA SER A 81 -21.92 -0.03 -1.78
C SER A 81 -21.81 1.46 -2.06
N PHE A 82 -20.64 1.93 -2.52
CA PHE A 82 -20.44 3.31 -2.93
C PHE A 82 -21.34 3.70 -4.11
N LEU A 83 -21.42 2.87 -5.16
CA LEU A 83 -22.32 3.11 -6.29
C LEU A 83 -23.78 3.09 -5.85
N ASN A 84 -24.16 2.12 -5.02
CA ASN A 84 -25.52 1.99 -4.51
C ASN A 84 -25.93 3.19 -3.66
N SER A 85 -24.99 3.80 -2.93
CA SER A 85 -25.29 4.97 -2.10
C SER A 85 -25.58 6.26 -2.89
N GLN A 86 -25.29 6.28 -4.20
CA GLN A 86 -25.52 7.46 -5.05
C GLN A 86 -26.95 7.53 -5.60
N TYR A 87 -27.75 6.46 -5.50
CA TYR A 87 -29.14 6.49 -5.94
C TYR A 87 -30.02 7.28 -4.95
N SER A 88 -30.91 8.12 -5.47
CA SER A 88 -31.83 8.94 -4.67
C SER A 88 -32.82 8.13 -3.82
N SER A 89 -33.09 6.88 -4.20
CA SER A 89 -33.93 5.92 -3.48
C SER A 89 -33.14 4.93 -2.62
N SER A 90 -31.83 5.13 -2.45
CA SER A 90 -30.99 4.17 -1.75
C SER A 90 -31.25 4.14 -0.25
N ALA A 91 -31.36 2.93 0.31
CA ALA A 91 -31.34 2.71 1.75
C ALA A 91 -29.90 2.69 2.33
N VAL A 92 -28.87 2.84 1.48
CA VAL A 92 -27.45 2.76 1.86
C VAL A 92 -26.83 4.14 1.80
N THR A 93 -26.23 4.61 2.90
CA THR A 93 -25.45 5.86 2.95
C THR A 93 -23.97 5.52 3.10
N ALA A 94 -23.11 6.07 2.23
CA ALA A 94 -21.67 5.95 2.35
C ALA A 94 -21.11 7.14 3.12
N VAL A 95 -20.39 6.87 4.21
CA VAL A 95 -19.68 7.88 5.00
C VAL A 95 -18.18 7.63 4.83
N ALA A 96 -17.46 8.61 4.29
CA ALA A 96 -16.01 8.59 4.21
C ALA A 96 -15.45 9.57 5.24
N ILE A 97 -14.57 9.08 6.11
CA ILE A 97 -13.87 9.91 7.10
C ILE A 97 -12.40 9.84 6.73
N ASP A 98 -11.82 10.99 6.38
CA ASP A 98 -10.37 11.11 6.20
C ASP A 98 -9.72 11.20 7.58
N MET A 99 -8.88 10.24 7.92
CA MET A 99 -8.18 10.25 9.20
C MET A 99 -6.94 11.13 9.06
N GLN A 100 -6.75 12.05 10.00
CA GLN A 100 -5.56 12.90 10.01
C GLN A 100 -4.28 12.06 10.14
N GLN A 101 -3.18 12.56 9.57
CA GLN A 101 -1.87 11.96 9.70
C GLN A 101 -1.53 11.75 11.18
N MET A 102 -1.14 10.52 11.53
CA MET A 102 -0.65 10.18 12.86
C MET A 102 0.57 11.05 13.20
N LEU A 103 0.45 11.86 14.24
CA LEU A 103 1.54 12.69 14.73
C LEU A 103 2.34 11.91 15.78
N PHE A 104 3.66 11.84 15.58
CA PHE A 104 4.54 11.34 16.62
C PHE A 104 4.49 12.26 17.83
N THR A 105 4.51 11.67 19.01
CA THR A 105 4.62 12.44 20.25
C THR A 105 5.93 13.23 20.23
N PRO A 106 5.91 14.55 20.47
CA PRO A 106 7.11 15.38 20.41
C PRO A 106 8.19 14.85 21.34
N THR A 107 9.43 14.88 20.86
CA THR A 107 10.60 14.35 21.57
C THR A 107 11.01 15.25 22.74
N LEU A 108 10.58 14.88 23.96
CA LEU A 108 10.96 15.56 25.19
C LEU A 108 12.23 14.93 25.80
N THR A 109 13.14 15.76 26.31
CA THR A 109 14.47 15.35 26.80
C THR A 109 14.48 14.94 28.28
N HIS A 110 13.53 14.11 28.72
CA HIS A 110 13.50 13.60 30.10
C HIS A 110 13.33 12.07 30.12
N SER A 111 13.78 11.44 31.21
CA SER A 111 13.93 9.98 31.34
C SER A 111 12.68 9.17 31.03
N ASN A 112 11.49 9.68 31.41
CA ASN A 112 10.22 8.99 31.16
C ASN A 112 9.94 8.82 29.65
N MET A 113 10.49 9.70 28.81
CA MET A 113 10.31 9.65 27.37
C MET A 113 10.97 8.42 26.72
N PHE A 114 11.99 7.82 27.37
CA PHE A 114 12.62 6.58 26.92
C PHE A 114 11.62 5.42 26.81
N TYR A 115 10.66 5.34 27.74
CA TYR A 115 9.62 4.31 27.76
C TYR A 115 8.41 4.67 26.87
N SER A 116 8.23 5.96 26.55
CA SER A 116 7.09 6.48 25.77
C SER A 116 7.35 6.60 24.26
N ARG A 117 8.52 6.22 23.75
CA ARG A 117 8.92 6.35 22.32
C ARG A 117 8.01 5.62 21.32
N GLN A 118 7.15 4.72 21.78
CA GLN A 118 6.16 4.02 20.93
C GLN A 118 4.76 4.66 20.98
N LEU A 119 4.56 5.73 21.76
CA LEU A 119 3.27 6.41 21.82
C LEU A 119 3.06 7.27 20.58
N SER A 120 1.99 6.96 19.87
CA SER A 120 1.55 7.68 18.70
C SER A 120 0.23 8.38 18.99
N ASN A 121 0.09 9.64 18.58
CA ASN A 121 -1.14 10.38 18.77
C ASN A 121 -2.09 10.03 17.64
N TYR A 122 -3.17 9.32 17.99
CA TYR A 122 -4.30 9.09 17.12
C TYR A 122 -5.31 10.20 17.37
N ASN A 123 -5.50 11.08 16.39
CA ASN A 123 -6.68 11.96 16.39
C ASN A 123 -7.86 11.10 15.92
N LEU A 124 -8.83 10.89 16.82
CA LEU A 124 -10.15 10.32 16.52
C LEU A 124 -11.04 11.36 15.87
#